data_AF-A0A6J6GPG3-F1
#
_entry.id   AF-A0A6J6GPG3-F1
#
_cell.length_a   1.000
_cell.length_b   1.000
_cell.length_c   1.000
_cell.angle_alpha   90.00
_cell.angle_beta   90.00
_cell.angle_gamma   90.00
#
_symmetry.space_group_name_H-M   'P 1'
#
loop_
_entity.id
_entity.type
_entity.pdbx_description
1 polymer ?
#
loop_
_entity_poly.entity_id
_entity_poly.type
_entity_poly.pdbx_seq_one_letter_code
_entity_poly.pdbx_strand_id
1 'polypeptide(L)'
;MSKLDRAINEQSICIGCGLCCDGTVVTHLAVRDESDLGAPLRGLGVEIIAAADPPVFELPCPAVCDGVCTIHSLHRPSACAQFECTLSQGVLDGKVALEEARMVISATLALRHAYRNGSVTAEVFEQHVDSVFR
;
A
#
# COMPACT_ATOMS: atom_id res chain seq x y z
N MET A 1 -17.59 14.94 3.55
CA MET A 1 -16.55 14.90 2.51
C MET A 1 -17.20 14.47 1.21
N SER A 2 -16.95 15.14 0.08
CA SER A 2 -17.54 14.72 -1.20
C SER A 2 -16.84 13.46 -1.74
N LYS A 3 -17.47 12.76 -2.71
CA LYS A 3 -16.82 11.63 -3.40
C LYS A 3 -15.51 12.03 -4.08
N LEU A 4 -15.43 13.27 -4.57
CA LEU A 4 -14.24 13.82 -5.21
C LEU A 4 -13.11 14.04 -4.19
N ASP A 5 -13.44 14.61 -3.03
CA ASP A 5 -12.47 14.84 -1.95
C ASP A 5 -11.88 13.52 -1.43
N ARG A 6 -12.71 12.47 -1.30
CA ARG A 6 -12.25 11.13 -0.92
C ARG A 6 -11.23 10.58 -1.92
N ALA A 7 -11.55 10.63 -3.21
CA ALA A 7 -10.67 10.13 -4.26
C ALA A 7 -9.35 10.91 -4.36
N ILE A 8 -9.38 12.23 -4.14
CA ILE A 8 -8.16 13.06 -4.12
C ILE A 8 -7.30 12.72 -2.90
N ASN A 9 -7.91 12.63 -1.71
CA ASN A 9 -7.17 12.38 -0.48
C ASN A 9 -6.54 10.98 -0.47
N GLU A 10 -7.25 9.96 -0.93
CA GLU A 10 -6.73 8.59 -1.03
C GLU A 10 -5.49 8.52 -1.93
N GLN A 11 -5.59 9.07 -3.15
CA GLN A 11 -4.46 9.13 -4.08
C GLN A 11 -3.29 9.94 -3.49
N SER A 12 -3.59 11.02 -2.77
CA SER A 12 -2.57 11.91 -2.20
C SER A 12 -1.75 11.29 -1.06
N ILE A 13 -2.20 10.16 -0.49
CA ILE A 13 -1.51 9.41 0.58
C ILE A 13 -0.77 8.21 0.01
N CYS A 14 -1.39 7.44 -0.87
CA CYS A 14 -0.77 6.25 -1.43
C CYS A 14 0.44 6.60 -2.33
N ILE A 15 0.36 7.71 -3.07
CA ILE A 15 1.46 8.21 -3.89
C ILE A 15 2.58 8.72 -2.97
N GLY A 16 3.77 8.10 -3.08
CA GLY A 16 4.95 8.42 -2.28
C GLY A 16 5.06 7.64 -0.96
N CYS A 17 4.03 6.87 -0.57
CA CYS A 17 4.10 5.99 0.60
C CYS A 17 4.75 4.64 0.28
N GLY A 18 4.16 3.86 -0.63
CA GLY A 18 4.73 2.60 -1.11
C GLY A 18 4.81 1.43 -0.11
N LEU A 19 4.50 1.63 1.18
CA LEU A 19 4.66 0.60 2.23
C LEU A 19 3.73 -0.62 2.06
N CYS A 20 2.56 -0.43 1.45
CA CYS A 20 1.71 -1.58 1.09
C CYS A 20 2.27 -2.29 -0.13
N CYS A 21 2.75 -1.53 -1.12
CA CYS A 21 3.22 -2.09 -2.38
C CYS A 21 4.57 -2.82 -2.27
N ASP A 22 5.42 -2.48 -1.30
CA ASP A 22 6.72 -3.14 -1.11
C ASP A 22 6.70 -4.34 -0.16
N GLY A 23 5.51 -4.75 0.30
CA GLY A 23 5.35 -5.87 1.22
C GLY A 23 5.40 -5.52 2.70
N THR A 24 5.68 -4.26 3.08
CA THR A 24 5.84 -3.87 4.50
C THR A 24 4.53 -4.02 5.27
N VAL A 25 3.43 -3.44 4.76
CA VAL A 25 2.14 -3.46 5.47
C VAL A 25 1.41 -4.77 5.21
N VAL A 26 1.51 -5.32 4.02
CA VAL A 26 0.80 -6.53 3.61
C VAL A 26 1.62 -7.26 2.58
N THR A 27 1.63 -8.58 2.60
CA THR A 27 2.41 -9.40 1.66
C THR A 27 1.58 -9.94 0.50
N HIS A 28 0.25 -9.90 0.62
CA HIS A 28 -0.69 -10.42 -0.38
C HIS A 28 -1.93 -9.54 -0.47
N LEU A 29 -2.39 -9.25 -1.68
CA LEU A 29 -3.67 -8.56 -1.88
C LEU A 29 -4.69 -9.50 -2.51
N ALA A 30 -5.90 -9.49 -1.95
CA ALA A 30 -7.02 -10.25 -2.48
C ALA A 30 -7.41 -9.74 -3.87
N VAL A 31 -7.73 -10.69 -4.75
CA VAL A 31 -8.24 -10.47 -6.11
C VAL A 31 -9.40 -11.43 -6.35
N ARG A 32 -10.37 -11.01 -7.16
CA ARG A 32 -11.43 -11.90 -7.63
C ARG A 32 -11.01 -12.66 -8.87
N ASP A 33 -10.40 -11.94 -9.81
CA ASP A 33 -9.93 -12.47 -11.09
C ASP A 33 -8.90 -11.53 -11.73
N GLU A 34 -8.45 -11.88 -12.94
CA GLU A 34 -7.46 -11.13 -13.72
C GLU A 34 -7.84 -9.67 -14.02
N SER A 35 -9.14 -9.33 -13.97
CA SER A 35 -9.59 -7.94 -14.14
C SER A 35 -9.22 -7.06 -12.94
N ASP A 36 -9.09 -7.65 -11.74
CA ASP A 36 -8.68 -6.91 -10.54
C ASP A 36 -7.19 -6.53 -10.58
N LEU A 37 -6.35 -7.32 -11.26
CA LEU A 37 -4.93 -7.00 -11.54
C LEU A 37 -4.78 -5.93 -12.63
N GLY A 38 -5.64 -5.99 -13.65
CA GLY A 38 -5.55 -5.14 -14.84
C GLY A 38 -4.40 -5.52 -15.77
N ALA A 39 -4.49 -5.08 -17.02
CA ALA A 39 -3.49 -5.38 -18.06
C ALA A 39 -2.04 -4.96 -17.70
N PRO A 40 -1.79 -3.83 -17.01
CA PRO A 40 -0.42 -3.43 -16.69
C PRO A 40 0.30 -4.41 -15.74
N LEU A 41 -0.34 -4.85 -14.65
CA LEU A 41 0.30 -5.78 -13.71
C LEU A 41 0.51 -7.16 -14.34
N ARG A 42 -0.44 -7.62 -15.15
CA ARG A 42 -0.30 -8.86 -15.93
C ARG A 42 0.86 -8.78 -16.91
N GLY A 43 1.03 -7.63 -17.57
CA GLY A 43 2.16 -7.36 -18.46
C GLY A 43 3.52 -7.32 -17.75
N LEU A 44 3.52 -7.03 -16.44
CA LEU A 44 4.69 -7.10 -15.57
C LEU A 44 4.93 -8.51 -14.98
N GLY A 45 4.11 -9.50 -15.34
CA GLY A 45 4.25 -10.88 -14.88
C GLY A 45 3.66 -11.17 -13.49
N VAL A 46 2.78 -10.29 -12.98
CA VAL A 46 2.04 -10.59 -11.75
C VAL A 46 1.00 -11.68 -12.04
N GLU A 47 1.02 -12.75 -11.25
CA GLU A 47 0.10 -13.88 -11.36
C GLU A 47 -0.79 -14.01 -10.12
N ILE A 48 -1.98 -14.58 -10.32
CA ILE A 48 -2.91 -14.88 -9.23
C ILE A 48 -2.60 -16.25 -8.63
N ILE A 49 -2.45 -16.28 -7.30
CA ILE A 49 -2.40 -17.50 -6.49
C ILE A 49 -3.84 -17.96 -6.24
N ALA A 50 -4.38 -18.71 -7.20
CA ALA A 50 -5.76 -19.20 -7.15
C ALA A 50 -6.03 -20.24 -6.04
N ALA A 51 -4.97 -20.83 -5.46
CA ALA A 51 -5.09 -21.80 -4.37
C ALA A 51 -5.38 -21.14 -3.00
N ALA A 52 -5.22 -19.82 -2.88
CA ALA A 52 -5.60 -19.08 -1.69
C ALA A 52 -7.12 -18.82 -1.67
N ASP A 53 -7.71 -18.68 -0.48
CA ASP A 53 -9.11 -18.30 -0.30
C ASP A 53 -9.22 -17.06 0.62
N PRO A 54 -9.53 -15.87 0.07
CA PRO A 54 -9.75 -15.58 -1.36
C PRO A 54 -8.45 -15.68 -2.18
N PRO A 55 -8.52 -15.76 -3.52
CA PRO A 55 -7.35 -15.68 -4.38
C PRO A 55 -6.58 -14.38 -4.14
N VAL A 56 -5.26 -14.43 -4.28
CA VAL A 56 -4.37 -13.29 -4.01
C VAL A 56 -3.30 -13.12 -5.08
N PHE A 57 -2.62 -11.98 -5.08
CA PHE A 57 -1.28 -11.87 -5.68
C PHE A 57 -0.25 -11.43 -4.63
N GLU A 58 1.01 -11.76 -4.88
CA GLU A 58 2.13 -11.50 -3.97
C GLU A 58 2.72 -10.10 -4.14
N LEU A 59 3.20 -9.56 -3.01
CA LEU A 59 4.01 -8.36 -2.92
C LEU A 59 5.43 -8.76 -2.51
N PRO A 60 6.49 -8.04 -2.95
CA PRO A 60 6.48 -6.68 -3.50
C PRO A 60 5.95 -6.57 -4.93
N CYS A 61 5.20 -5.50 -5.20
CA CYS A 61 4.63 -5.24 -6.51
C CYS A 61 5.72 -4.78 -7.51
N PRO A 62 5.86 -5.43 -8.68
CA PRO A 62 6.88 -5.06 -9.67
C PRO A 62 6.63 -3.71 -10.34
N ALA A 63 5.44 -3.13 -10.18
CA ALA A 63 5.15 -1.79 -10.68
C ALA A 63 5.78 -0.67 -9.83
N VAL A 64 6.35 -1.00 -8.67
CA VAL A 64 7.04 -0.01 -7.81
C VAL A 64 8.49 0.13 -8.26
N CYS A 65 8.87 1.35 -8.62
CA CYS A 65 10.24 1.75 -8.88
C CYS A 65 10.57 2.96 -8.02
N ASP A 66 11.68 2.92 -7.27
CA ASP A 66 12.12 3.98 -6.36
C ASP A 66 11.03 4.50 -5.39
N GLY A 67 10.18 3.58 -4.90
CA GLY A 67 9.09 3.89 -3.97
C GLY A 67 7.84 4.51 -4.62
N VAL A 68 7.79 4.62 -5.95
CA VAL A 68 6.66 5.16 -6.69
C VAL A 68 6.05 4.08 -7.60
N CYS A 69 4.72 3.99 -7.58
CA CYS A 69 4.00 3.11 -8.48
C CYS A 69 3.96 3.72 -9.90
N THR A 70 4.63 3.05 -10.84
CA THR A 70 4.81 3.49 -12.23
C THR A 70 3.52 3.48 -13.05
N ILE A 71 2.50 2.74 -12.62
CA ILE A 71 1.21 2.63 -13.32
C ILE A 71 0.08 3.43 -12.65
N HIS A 72 0.31 4.01 -11.46
CA HIS A 72 -0.75 4.63 -10.67
C HIS A 72 -1.44 5.80 -11.39
N SER A 73 -0.68 6.62 -12.12
CA SER A 73 -1.22 7.76 -12.88
C SER A 73 -2.01 7.33 -14.12
N LEU A 74 -1.72 6.14 -14.66
CA LEU A 74 -2.43 5.57 -15.81
C LEU A 74 -3.71 4.88 -15.34
N HIS A 75 -3.56 3.96 -14.39
CA HIS A 75 -4.63 3.15 -13.84
C HIS A 75 -4.17 2.46 -12.55
N ARG A 76 -4.75 2.83 -11.40
CA ARG A 76 -4.60 2.05 -10.16
C ARG A 76 -5.45 0.77 -10.30
N PRO A 77 -4.83 -0.43 -10.23
CA PRO A 77 -5.58 -1.69 -10.29
C PRO A 77 -6.67 -1.77 -9.24
N SER A 78 -7.79 -2.43 -9.57
CA SER A 78 -8.93 -2.60 -8.66
C SER A 78 -8.52 -3.28 -7.36
N ALA A 79 -7.68 -4.33 -7.42
CA ALA A 79 -7.15 -4.98 -6.22
C ALA A 79 -6.42 -4.02 -5.28
N CYS A 80 -5.63 -3.09 -5.85
CA CYS A 80 -4.93 -2.06 -5.07
C CYS A 80 -5.89 -1.02 -4.49
N ALA A 81 -6.99 -0.70 -5.18
CA ALA A 81 -8.00 0.26 -4.73
C ALA A 81 -8.97 -0.31 -3.68
N GLN A 82 -9.19 -1.63 -3.70
CA GLN A 82 -10.02 -2.32 -2.72
C GLN A 82 -9.35 -2.48 -1.35
N PHE A 83 -8.02 -2.40 -1.29
CA PHE A 83 -7.26 -2.44 -0.05
C PHE A 83 -7.09 -1.03 0.54
N GLU A 84 -7.53 -0.85 1.78
CA GLU A 84 -7.36 0.37 2.56
C GLU A 84 -6.61 0.02 3.87
N CYS A 85 -5.42 0.58 4.08
CA CYS A 85 -4.71 0.45 5.36
C CYS A 85 -5.30 1.39 6.42
N THR A 86 -5.07 1.11 7.70
CA THR A 86 -5.64 1.85 8.84
C THR A 86 -5.37 3.36 8.76
N LEU A 87 -4.15 3.76 8.36
CA LEU A 87 -3.81 5.18 8.17
C LEU A 87 -4.63 5.84 7.05
N SER A 88 -4.77 5.17 5.90
CA SER A 88 -5.57 5.67 4.77
C SER A 88 -7.03 5.82 5.18
N GLN A 89 -7.60 4.78 5.80
CA GLN A 89 -8.96 4.80 6.34
C GLN A 89 -9.15 5.96 7.33
N GLY A 90 -8.16 6.20 8.21
CA GLY A 90 -8.16 7.31 9.16
C GLY A 90 -8.28 8.67 8.49
N VAL A 91 -7.58 8.89 7.37
CA VAL A 91 -7.72 10.15 6.62
C VAL A 91 -9.04 10.21 5.85
N LEU A 92 -9.49 9.10 5.25
CA LEU A 92 -10.78 9.06 4.54
C LEU A 92 -11.97 9.31 5.47
N ASP A 93 -11.86 8.90 6.73
CA ASP A 93 -12.84 9.14 7.78
C ASP A 93 -12.70 10.53 8.41
N GLY A 94 -11.66 11.29 8.08
CA GLY A 94 -11.35 12.60 8.68
C GLY A 94 -10.86 12.52 10.13
N LYS A 95 -10.45 11.34 10.59
CA LYS A 95 -9.88 11.10 11.93
C LYS A 95 -8.40 11.50 12.01
N VAL A 96 -7.70 11.44 10.88
CA VAL A 96 -6.28 11.81 10.75
C VAL A 96 -6.18 12.92 9.69
N ALA A 97 -5.45 13.99 9.98
CA ALA A 97 -5.20 15.03 9.00
C ALA A 97 -4.24 14.54 7.91
N LEU A 98 -4.41 14.98 6.66
CA LEU A 98 -3.56 14.56 5.55
C LEU A 98 -2.05 14.84 5.83
N GLU A 99 -1.74 15.99 6.40
CA GLU A 99 -0.36 16.37 6.74
C GLU A 99 0.21 15.47 7.84
N GLU A 100 -0.60 15.11 8.83
CA GLU A 100 -0.21 14.19 9.89
C GLU A 100 0.09 12.81 9.33
N ALA A 101 -0.75 12.29 8.45
CA ALA A 101 -0.51 11.02 7.78
C ALA A 101 0.80 11.02 6.97
N ARG A 102 1.14 12.14 6.31
CA ARG A 102 2.41 12.28 5.58
C ARG A 102 3.62 12.26 6.51
N MET A 103 3.54 12.90 7.68
CA MET A 103 4.61 12.81 8.68
C MET A 103 4.79 11.38 9.19
N VAL A 104 3.69 10.68 9.47
CA VAL A 104 3.70 9.27 9.89
C VAL A 104 4.34 8.38 8.83
N ILE A 105 3.99 8.57 7.56
CA ILE A 105 4.60 7.84 6.43
C ILE A 105 6.11 8.09 6.37
N SER A 106 6.54 9.35 6.42
CA SER A 106 7.96 9.72 6.38
C SER A 106 8.75 9.08 7.53
N ALA A 107 8.21 9.13 8.75
CA ALA A 107 8.81 8.51 9.92
C ALA A 107 8.91 6.99 9.77
N THR A 108 7.87 6.35 9.22
CA THR A 108 7.84 4.90 8.98
C THR A 108 8.85 4.48 7.93
N LEU A 109 9.02 5.25 6.86
CA LEU A 109 10.04 4.99 5.83
C LEU A 109 11.46 5.05 6.41
N ALA A 110 11.73 6.01 7.30
CA ALA A 110 12.99 6.10 8.03
C ALA A 110 13.18 4.91 8.99
N LEU A 111 12.14 4.53 9.73
CA LEU A 111 12.16 3.36 10.61
C LEU A 111 12.42 2.07 9.84
N ARG A 112 11.78 1.88 8.68
CA ARG A 112 12.02 0.74 7.77
C ARG A 112 13.46 0.69 7.29
N HIS A 113 14.06 1.84 6.96
CA HIS A 113 15.48 1.90 6.61
C HIS A 113 16.38 1.50 7.78
N ALA A 114 16.08 1.98 8.99
CA ALA A 114 16.79 1.59 10.20
C ALA A 114 16.61 0.10 10.56
N TYR A 115 15.45 -0.48 10.29
CA TYR A 115 15.25 -1.92 10.41
C TYR A 115 16.08 -2.69 9.39
N ARG A 116 16.02 -2.31 8.10
CA ARG A 116 16.77 -2.97 7.02
C ARG A 116 18.29 -2.92 7.20
N ASN A 117 18.81 -1.91 7.88
CA ASN A 117 20.23 -1.79 8.18
C ASN A 117 20.65 -2.35 9.55
N GLY A 118 19.71 -2.95 10.31
CA GLY A 118 19.97 -3.60 11.59
C GLY A 118 20.05 -2.67 12.81
N SER A 119 19.73 -1.38 12.66
CA SER A 119 19.71 -0.42 13.78
C SER A 119 18.46 -0.56 14.66
N VAL A 120 17.40 -1.19 14.15
CA VAL A 120 16.12 -1.42 14.85
C VAL A 120 15.75 -2.89 14.73
N THR A 121 15.19 -3.46 15.80
CA THR A 121 14.76 -4.88 15.81
C THR A 121 13.48 -5.08 15.00
N ALA A 122 13.26 -6.30 14.51
CA ALA A 122 12.01 -6.67 13.86
C ALA A 122 10.80 -6.42 14.78
N GLU A 123 10.91 -6.72 16.07
CA GLU A 123 9.83 -6.52 17.04
C GLU A 123 9.37 -5.05 17.09
N VAL A 124 10.31 -4.11 17.20
CA VAL A 124 9.98 -2.67 17.25
C VAL A 124 9.36 -2.21 15.93
N PHE A 125 9.89 -2.69 14.81
CA PHE A 125 9.40 -2.33 13.49
C PHE A 125 7.98 -2.86 13.24
N GLU A 126 7.73 -4.14 13.50
CA GLU A 126 6.42 -4.75 13.31
C GLU A 126 5.38 -4.15 14.26
N GLN A 127 5.71 -3.90 15.53
CA GLN A 127 4.82 -3.21 16.48
C GLN A 127 4.39 -1.83 15.96
N HIS A 128 5.31 -1.08 15.37
CA HIS A 128 5.00 0.21 14.75
C HIS A 128 4.10 0.05 13.52
N VAL A 129 4.42 -0.89 12.62
CA VAL A 129 3.62 -1.14 11.42
C VAL A 129 2.19 -1.56 11.78
N ASP A 130 2.04 -2.46 12.76
CA ASP A 130 0.74 -2.93 13.23
C ASP A 130 -0.09 -1.80 13.84
N SER A 131 0.51 -0.97 14.69
CA SER A 131 -0.19 0.14 15.37
C SER A 131 -0.71 1.22 14.42
N VAL A 132 -0.05 1.40 13.27
CA VAL A 132 -0.31 2.52 12.37
C VAL A 132 -1.08 2.12 11.10
N PHE A 133 -0.78 0.94 10.55
CA PHE A 133 -1.24 0.56 9.22
C PHE A 133 -2.15 -0.66 9.17
N ARG A 134 -2.14 -1.52 10.21
CA ARG A 134 -3.01 -2.72 10.30
C ARG A 134 -4.12 -2.51 11.34
#